data_AF-A0A523YE42-F1
#
_entry.id   AF-A0A523YE42-F1
#
_cell.length_a   1.000
_cell.length_b   1.000
_cell.length_c   1.000
_cell.angle_alpha   90.00
_cell.angle_beta   90.00
_cell.angle_gamma   90.00
#
_symmetry.space_group_name_H-M   'P 1'
#
loop_
_entity.id
_entity.type
_entity.pdbx_description
1 polymer ?
#
loop_
_entity_poly.entity_id
_entity_poly.type
_entity_poly.pdbx_seq_one_letter_code
_entity_poly.pdbx_strand_id
1 'polypeptide(L)' 'MAVWAVGDIQGCYRSFRELLTKISFDPSRDRLWLVGDLVNRGEGSLETLE' A
#
# COMPACT_ATOMS: atom_id res chain seq x y z
N MET A 1 8.90 -2.98 -15.29
CA MET A 1 9.16 -1.80 -14.44
C MET A 1 7.98 -0.87 -14.61
N ALA A 2 7.07 -0.93 -13.64
CA ALA A 2 5.97 0.01 -13.50
C ALA A 2 6.24 0.94 -12.31
N VAL A 3 5.61 2.11 -12.33
CA VAL A 3 5.50 2.99 -11.16
C VAL A 3 4.04 3.01 -10.76
N TRP A 4 3.74 2.51 -9.57
CA TRP A 4 2.39 2.48 -9.01
C TRP A 4 2.23 3.65 -8.05
N ALA A 5 1.24 4.50 -8.28
CA ALA A 5 0.82 5.51 -7.34
C ALA A 5 -0.46 5.02 -6.64
N VAL A 6 -0.40 4.89 -5.31
CA VAL A 6 -1.52 4.48 -4.48
C VAL A 6 -1.86 5.64 -3.54
N GLY A 7 -3.14 6.03 -3.56
CA GLY A 7 -3.67 7.04 -2.65
C GLY A 7 -3.82 6.52 -1.23
N ASP A 8 -4.76 7.11 -0.51
CA ASP A 8 -5.00 6.88 0.91
C ASP A 8 -5.12 5.39 1.27
N ILE A 9 -4.35 4.95 2.27
CA ILE A 9 -4.45 3.61 2.84
C ILE A 9 -5.28 3.63 4.12
N GLN A 10 -5.12 4.67 4.95
CA GLN A 10 -5.91 4.94 6.15
C GLN A 10 -6.02 3.72 7.07
N GLY A 11 -4.90 3.04 7.33
CA GLY A 11 -4.86 1.84 8.16
C GLY A 11 -5.52 0.59 7.55
N CYS A 12 -5.94 0.62 6.29
CA CYS A 12 -6.53 -0.53 5.58
C CYS A 12 -5.45 -1.50 5.06
N TYR A 13 -4.57 -1.95 5.96
CA TYR A 13 -3.42 -2.82 5.63
C TYR A 13 -3.80 -4.02 4.76
N ARG A 14 -4.85 -4.76 5.15
CA ARG A 14 -5.27 -5.97 4.41
C ARG A 14 -5.66 -5.66 2.96
N SER A 15 -6.47 -4.63 2.73
CA SER A 15 -6.88 -4.24 1.39
C SER A 15 -5.69 -3.77 0.55
N PHE A 16 -4.73 -3.07 1.17
CA PHE A 16 -3.50 -2.68 0.50
C PHE A 16 -2.64 -3.90 0.10
N ARG A 17 -2.49 -4.91 0.96
CA ARG A 17 -1.79 -6.17 0.62
C ARG A 17 -2.50 -6.95 -0.49
N GLU A 18 -3.83 -6.99 -0.48
CA GLU A 18 -4.64 -7.60 -1.53
C GLU A 18 -4.46 -6.86 -2.86
N LEU A 19 -4.41 -5.52 -2.85
CA LEU A 19 -4.09 -4.71 -4.03
C LEU A 19 -2.71 -5.05 -4.60
N LEU A 20 -1.67 -5.06 -3.76
CA LEU A 20 -0.30 -5.40 -4.20
C LEU A 20 -0.21 -6.79 -4.83
N THR A 21 -0.95 -7.75 -4.27
CA THR A 21 -1.07 -9.10 -4.84
C THR A 21 -1.75 -9.06 -6.21
N LYS A 22 -2.86 -8.32 -6.34
CA LYS A 22 -3.65 -8.24 -7.57
C LYS A 22 -2.89 -7.61 -8.73
N ILE A 23 -2.01 -6.66 -8.45
CA ILE A 23 -1.15 -6.01 -9.46
C ILE A 23 0.17 -6.75 -9.68
N SER A 24 0.38 -7.88 -9.00
CA SER A 24 1.64 -8.64 -9.03
C SER A 24 2.85 -7.75 -8.74
N PHE A 25 2.75 -6.88 -7.72
CA PHE A 25 3.81 -5.94 -7.39
C PHE A 25 5.11 -6.66 -7.03
N ASP A 26 6.20 -6.30 -7.71
CA ASP A 26 7.53 -6.84 -7.47
C ASP A 26 8.48 -5.73 -7.00
N PRO A 27 8.87 -5.70 -5.70
CA PRO A 27 9.74 -4.65 -5.16
C PRO A 27 11.16 -4.66 -5.76
N SER A 28 11.58 -5.73 -6.44
CA SER A 28 12.87 -5.78 -7.13
C SER A 28 12.86 -5.12 -8.51
N ARG A 29 11.66 -4.87 -9.07
CA ARG A 29 11.48 -4.39 -10.46
C ARG A 29 10.60 -3.15 -10.57
N ASP A 30 9.71 -2.93 -9.63
CA ASP A 30 8.70 -1.88 -9.64
C ASP A 30 8.93 -0.86 -8.53
N ARG A 31 8.33 0.32 -8.69
CA ARG A 31 8.34 1.38 -7.68
C ARG A 31 6.92 1.65 -7.20
N LEU A 32 6.80 1.91 -5.91
CA LEU A 32 5.54 2.22 -5.25
C LEU A 32 5.62 3.61 -4.62
N TRP A 33 4.69 4.48 -5.00
CA TRP A 33 4.52 5.81 -4.42
C TRP A 33 3.22 5.82 -3.62
N LEU A 34 3.34 6.09 -2.32
CA LEU A 34 2.20 6.27 -1.44
C LEU A 34 1.99 7.77 -1.25
N VAL A 35 0.81 8.26 -1.61
CA VAL A 35 0.57 9.71 -1.78
C VAL A 35 0.20 10.41 -0.47
N GLY A 36 -0.06 9.66 0.61
CA GLY A 36 -0.36 10.20 1.93
C GLY A 36 -1.33 9.30 2.69
N ASP A 37 -1.76 9.76 3.86
CA ASP A 37 -2.84 9.14 4.64
C ASP A 37 -2.66 7.63 4.83
N LEU A 38 -1.50 7.23 5.36
CA LEU A 38 -1.15 5.82 5.56
C LEU A 38 -1.90 5.20 6.75
N VAL A 39 -2.14 5.99 7.80
CA VAL A 39 -2.67 5.53 9.10
C VAL A 39 -3.99 6.22 9.44
N ASN A 40 -4.51 5.95 10.64
CA ASN A 40 -5.83 6.34 11.17
C ASN A 40 -6.94 5.39 10.69
N ARG A 41 -8.23 5.76 10.83
CA ARG A 41 -9.49 5.11 10.37
C ARG A 41 -9.58 3.57 10.41
N GLY A 42 -8.75 2.85 9.66
CA GLY A 42 -8.64 1.41 9.65
C GLY A 42 -7.87 0.84 10.84
N GLU A 43 -8.16 -0.42 11.14
CA GLU A 43 -7.63 -1.13 12.32
C GLU A 43 -6.14 -1.46 12.21
N GLY A 44 -5.59 -1.53 10.99
CA GLY A 44 -4.23 -1.96 10.70
C GLY A 44 -3.23 -0.81 10.50
N SER A 45 -3.34 0.26 11.30
CA SER A 45 -2.47 1.44 11.17
C SER A 45 -0.99 1.12 11.44
N LEU A 46 -0.71 0.26 12.44
CA LEU A 46 0.67 -0.11 12.77
C LEU A 46 1.29 -0.95 11.65
N GLU A 47 0.56 -1.96 11.18
CA GLU A 47 0.96 -2.86 10.10
C GLU A 47 1.16 -2.15 8.77
N THR A 48 0.49 -1.00 8.56
CA THR A 48 0.70 -0.18 7.35
C THR A 48 2.06 0.55 7.38
N LEU A 49 2.67 0.72 8.57
CA LEU A 49 3.96 1.39 8.75
C LEU A 49 5.15 0.43 8.90
N GLU A 50 4.91 -0.85 9.16
CA GLU A 50 5.92 -1.92 9.30
C GLU A 50 6.36 -2.51 7.96
#